data_AF-A0A7S0N8K4-F1
#
_entry.id   AF-A0A7S0N8K4-F1
#
_cell.length_a   1.000
_cell.length_b   1.000
_cell.length_c   1.000
_cell.angle_alpha   90.00
_cell.angle_beta   90.00
_cell.angle_gamma   90.00
#
_symmetry.space_group_name_H-M   'P 1'
#
loop_
_entity.id
_entity.type
_entity.pdbx_description
1 polymer ?
#
loop_
_entity_poly.entity_id
_entity_poly.type
_entity_poly.pdbx_seq_one_letter_code
_entity_poly.pdbx_strand_id
1 'polypeptide(L)'
;GSSRQLARGVQHGVEAHVLRQTYTAGGGLQLLRDLSAYRALVRALHDPDVDRQMEELREACAVLVIPPSSLRAVLDEGALGGRKDAQLVQLLELRSDWAVVKGLLPPALVPAHHPAG
;
A
#
# COMPACT_ATOMS: atom_id res chain seq x y z
N GLY A 1 -15.30 -13.21 -19.40
CA GLY A 1 -14.33 -13.44 -20.49
C GLY A 1 -12.94 -13.63 -19.90
N SER A 2 -12.06 -14.32 -20.63
CA SER A 2 -10.70 -14.67 -20.17
C SER A 2 -9.88 -13.45 -19.72
N SER A 3 -9.99 -12.30 -20.40
CA SER A 3 -9.28 -11.05 -20.04
C SER A 3 -9.62 -10.52 -18.64
N ARG A 4 -10.89 -10.62 -18.22
CA ARG A 4 -11.31 -10.22 -16.87
C ARG A 4 -10.74 -11.14 -15.78
N GLN A 5 -10.66 -12.44 -16.06
CA GLN A 5 -10.05 -13.39 -15.13
C GLN A 5 -8.55 -13.13 -15.00
N LEU A 6 -7.87 -12.82 -16.11
CA LEU A 6 -6.46 -12.42 -16.10
C LEU A 6 -6.22 -11.13 -15.32
N ALA A 7 -7.03 -10.09 -15.54
CA ALA A 7 -6.91 -8.83 -14.81
C ALA A 7 -7.03 -9.04 -13.29
N ARG A 8 -8.04 -9.82 -12.85
CA ARG A 8 -8.21 -10.18 -11.43
C ARG A 8 -7.09 -11.06 -10.89
N GLY A 9 -6.53 -11.95 -11.71
CA GLY A 9 -5.38 -12.77 -11.34
C GLY A 9 -4.14 -11.92 -11.09
N VAL A 10 -3.87 -10.95 -11.98
CA VAL A 10 -2.77 -9.98 -11.81
C VAL A 10 -2.97 -9.17 -10.52
N GLN A 11 -4.16 -8.62 -10.31
CA GLN A 11 -4.47 -7.85 -9.11
C GLN A 11 -4.20 -8.65 -7.83
N HIS A 12 -4.79 -9.84 -7.68
CA HIS A 12 -4.58 -10.66 -6.48
C HIS A 12 -3.12 -11.05 -6.29
N GLY A 13 -2.40 -11.36 -7.37
CA GLY A 13 -0.98 -11.68 -7.31
C GLY A 13 -0.15 -10.49 -6.82
N VAL A 14 -0.47 -9.28 -7.28
CA VAL A 14 0.18 -8.03 -6.86
C VAL A 14 -0.14 -7.72 -5.39
N GLU A 15 -1.40 -7.76 -4.98
CA GLU A 15 -1.80 -7.53 -3.57
C GLU A 15 -1.08 -8.49 -2.62
N ALA A 16 -1.05 -9.79 -2.96
CA ALA A 16 -0.33 -10.79 -2.18
C ALA A 16 1.18 -10.56 -2.18
N HIS A 17 1.76 -10.07 -3.27
CA HIS A 17 3.18 -9.75 -3.34
C HIS A 17 3.55 -8.55 -2.46
N VAL A 18 2.71 -7.51 -2.45
CA VAL A 18 2.92 -6.31 -1.63
C VAL A 18 3.05 -6.68 -0.16
N LEU A 19 2.11 -7.49 0.35
CA LEU A 19 2.00 -7.84 1.77
C LEU A 19 3.07 -8.80 2.30
N ARG A 20 3.95 -9.33 1.44
CA ARG A 20 4.98 -10.33 1.82
C ARG A 20 6.36 -9.76 2.07
N GLN A 21 6.57 -8.46 1.90
CA GLN A 21 7.88 -7.83 1.95
C GLN A 21 7.92 -6.67 2.93
N THR A 22 9.10 -6.41 3.46
CA THR A 22 9.40 -5.16 4.18
C THR A 22 10.08 -4.18 3.22
N TYR A 23 9.69 -2.92 3.25
CA TYR A 23 10.14 -1.89 2.32
C TYR A 23 11.02 -0.85 3.00
N THR A 24 12.18 -0.58 2.38
CA THR A 24 12.88 0.70 2.56
C THR A 24 12.18 1.79 1.76
N ALA A 25 12.46 3.07 2.03
CA ALA A 25 11.91 4.15 1.21
C ALA A 25 12.24 3.97 -0.29
N GLY A 26 13.45 3.51 -0.62
CA GLY A 26 13.84 3.18 -1.98
C GLY A 26 13.05 1.98 -2.55
N GLY A 27 12.86 0.93 -1.77
CA GLY A 27 12.05 -0.22 -2.15
C GLY A 27 10.58 0.14 -2.38
N GLY A 28 10.01 1.00 -1.54
CA GLY A 28 8.65 1.53 -1.71
C GLY A 28 8.51 2.37 -2.98
N LEU A 29 9.52 3.19 -3.33
CA LEU A 29 9.51 3.95 -4.58
C LEU A 29 9.55 3.03 -5.80
N GLN A 30 10.32 1.96 -5.74
CA GLN A 30 10.34 0.95 -6.80
C GLN A 30 8.98 0.25 -6.90
N LEU A 31 8.38 -0.14 -5.77
CA LEU A 31 7.04 -0.72 -5.75
C LEU A 31 6.00 0.20 -6.42
N LEU A 32 6.00 1.51 -6.13
CA LEU A 32 5.06 2.44 -6.77
C LEU A 32 5.21 2.51 -8.30
N ARG A 33 6.44 2.37 -8.81
CA ARG A 33 6.69 2.26 -10.25
C ARG A 33 6.17 0.95 -10.81
N ASP A 34 6.41 -0.15 -10.11
CA ASP A 34 5.95 -1.49 -10.52
C ASP A 34 4.42 -1.54 -10.54
N LEU A 35 3.74 -1.00 -9.52
CA LEU A 35 2.27 -0.87 -9.49
C LEU A 35 1.73 -0.04 -10.66
N SER A 36 2.44 1.02 -11.06
CA SER A 36 2.07 1.82 -12.23
C SER A 36 2.18 1.00 -13.53
N ALA A 37 3.22 0.16 -13.65
CA ALA A 37 3.40 -0.74 -14.78
C ALA A 37 2.32 -1.85 -14.81
N TYR A 38 2.02 -2.47 -13.67
CA TYR A 38 0.96 -3.48 -13.57
C TYR A 38 -0.42 -2.89 -13.89
N ARG A 39 -0.70 -1.67 -13.43
CA ARG A 39 -1.95 -0.96 -13.78
C ARG A 39 -2.06 -0.73 -15.30
N ALA A 40 -0.97 -0.36 -15.97
CA ALA A 40 -0.96 -0.21 -17.44
C ALA A 40 -1.28 -1.55 -18.15
N LEU A 41 -0.78 -2.68 -17.63
CA LEU A 41 -1.13 -4.01 -18.13
C LEU A 41 -2.62 -4.34 -17.92
N VAL A 42 -3.16 -4.07 -16.73
CA VAL A 42 -4.59 -4.25 -16.43
C VAL A 42 -5.47 -3.39 -17.34
N ARG A 43 -5.08 -2.15 -17.61
CA ARG A 43 -5.81 -1.25 -18.50
C ARG A 43 -5.91 -1.81 -19.92
N ALA A 44 -4.87 -2.45 -20.41
CA ALA A 44 -4.87 -3.13 -21.70
C ALA A 44 -5.81 -4.36 -21.75
N LEU A 45 -6.20 -4.90 -20.59
CA LEU A 45 -7.18 -5.98 -20.47
C LEU A 45 -8.64 -5.48 -20.42
N HIS A 46 -8.85 -4.15 -20.50
CA HIS A 46 -10.15 -3.49 -20.55
C HIS A 46 -11.07 -3.79 -19.35
N ASP A 47 -10.51 -3.96 -18.15
CA ASP A 47 -11.29 -4.09 -16.91
C ASP A 47 -11.16 -2.82 -16.05
N PRO A 48 -12.13 -1.88 -16.14
CA PRO A 48 -12.04 -0.58 -15.46
C PRO A 48 -12.14 -0.69 -13.94
N ASP A 49 -12.81 -1.72 -13.41
CA ASP A 49 -12.90 -1.93 -11.97
C ASP A 49 -11.54 -2.32 -11.38
N VAL A 50 -10.81 -3.20 -12.07
CA VAL A 50 -9.46 -3.60 -11.66
C VAL A 50 -8.46 -2.46 -11.85
N ASP A 51 -8.57 -1.64 -12.92
CA ASP A 51 -7.70 -0.45 -13.07
C ASP A 51 -7.88 0.54 -11.90
N ARG A 52 -9.13 0.76 -11.45
CA ARG A 52 -9.42 1.59 -10.27
C ARG A 52 -8.82 0.99 -9.01
N GLN A 53 -9.03 -0.30 -8.75
CA GLN A 53 -8.51 -0.98 -7.55
C GLN A 53 -6.97 -0.97 -7.51
N MET A 54 -6.31 -1.12 -8.66
CA MET A 54 -4.85 -1.02 -8.76
C MET A 54 -4.35 0.40 -8.45
N GLU A 55 -5.11 1.43 -8.82
CA GLU A 55 -4.78 2.82 -8.44
C GLU A 55 -4.97 3.05 -6.94
N GLU A 56 -6.09 2.58 -6.37
CA GLU A 56 -6.35 2.65 -4.92
C GLU A 56 -5.24 1.95 -4.12
N LEU A 57 -4.77 0.79 -4.58
CA LEU A 57 -3.63 0.09 -3.99
C LEU A 57 -2.34 0.91 -4.09
N ARG A 58 -2.06 1.53 -5.25
CA ARG A 58 -0.88 2.37 -5.46
C ARG A 58 -0.90 3.60 -4.54
N GLU A 59 -2.05 4.25 -4.40
CA GLU A 59 -2.24 5.38 -3.49
C GLU A 59 -2.04 4.96 -2.04
N ALA A 60 -2.59 3.81 -1.63
CA ALA A 60 -2.37 3.28 -0.29
C ALA A 60 -0.89 2.97 -0.04
N CYS A 61 -0.18 2.37 -1.01
CA CYS A 61 1.25 2.06 -0.91
C CYS A 61 2.14 3.32 -0.84
N ALA A 62 1.63 4.52 -1.14
CA ALA A 62 2.39 5.76 -1.01
C ALA A 62 2.85 5.98 0.43
N VAL A 63 2.17 5.43 1.43
CA VAL A 63 2.62 5.48 2.84
C VAL A 63 3.95 4.82 3.09
N LEU A 64 4.41 3.93 2.21
CA LEU A 64 5.71 3.26 2.34
C LEU A 64 6.90 4.19 2.03
N VAL A 65 6.65 5.29 1.33
CA VAL A 65 7.71 6.22 0.89
C VAL A 65 7.68 7.56 1.60
N ILE A 66 6.60 7.87 2.32
CA ILE A 66 6.47 9.12 3.06
C ILE A 66 7.48 9.13 4.22
N PRO A 67 8.26 10.22 4.42
CA PRO A 67 9.16 10.32 5.56
C PRO A 67 8.40 10.24 6.90
N PRO A 68 8.96 9.59 7.94
CA PRO A 68 8.30 9.49 9.26
C PRO A 68 7.86 10.84 9.83
N SER A 69 8.66 11.89 9.63
CA SER A 69 8.38 13.26 10.09
C SER A 69 7.10 13.86 9.47
N SER A 70 6.74 13.45 8.27
CA SER A 70 5.59 13.98 7.52
C SER A 70 4.37 13.05 7.58
N LEU A 71 4.58 11.80 7.99
CA LEU A 71 3.56 10.76 7.97
C LEU A 71 2.33 11.13 8.82
N ARG A 72 2.56 11.73 9.99
CA ARG A 72 1.46 12.15 10.88
C ARG A 72 0.55 13.18 10.21
N ALA A 73 1.13 14.20 9.60
CA ALA A 73 0.38 15.23 8.89
C ALA A 73 -0.42 14.65 7.71
N VAL A 74 0.15 13.70 6.97
CA VAL A 74 -0.56 13.05 5.85
C VAL A 74 -1.72 12.18 6.32
N LEU A 75 -1.59 11.51 7.47
CA LEU A 75 -2.63 10.64 8.04
C LEU A 75 -3.77 11.41 8.72
N ASP A 76 -3.49 12.58 9.29
CA ASP A 76 -4.49 13.40 9.97
C ASP A 76 -5.22 14.38 9.02
N GLU A 77 -4.49 15.01 8.09
CA GLU A 77 -4.99 16.15 7.30
C GLU A 77 -4.83 15.96 5.77
N GLY A 78 -4.11 14.93 5.33
CA GLY A 78 -3.76 14.71 3.93
C GLY A 78 -4.72 13.81 3.15
N ALA A 79 -4.27 13.32 1.99
CA ALA A 79 -5.04 12.44 1.10
C ALA A 79 -5.49 11.10 1.74
N LEU A 80 -4.88 10.73 2.87
CA LEU A 80 -5.22 9.55 3.66
C LEU A 80 -5.97 9.90 4.96
N GLY A 81 -6.33 11.17 5.14
CA GLY A 81 -7.12 11.68 6.25
C GLY A 81 -8.40 10.86 6.42
N GLY A 82 -8.54 10.21 7.58
CA GLY A 82 -9.71 9.40 7.91
C GLY A 82 -9.65 7.93 7.45
N ARG A 83 -8.65 7.52 6.64
CA ARG A 83 -8.37 6.10 6.43
C ARG A 83 -7.74 5.57 7.72
N LYS A 84 -8.47 4.68 8.40
CA LYS A 84 -7.98 3.90 9.56
C LYS A 84 -8.30 2.43 9.40
N ASP A 85 -8.43 2.00 8.15
CA ASP A 85 -8.74 0.62 7.82
C ASP A 85 -7.54 -0.30 8.09
N ALA A 86 -7.82 -1.59 8.21
CA ALA A 86 -6.80 -2.60 8.50
C ALA A 86 -5.71 -2.65 7.41
N GLN A 87 -6.03 -2.27 6.16
CA GLN A 87 -5.09 -2.30 5.06
C GLN A 87 -3.99 -1.24 5.23
N LEU A 88 -4.36 -0.01 5.62
CA LEU A 88 -3.39 1.04 5.92
C LEU A 88 -2.47 0.65 7.08
N VAL A 89 -3.02 0.08 8.16
CA VAL A 89 -2.22 -0.40 9.29
C VAL A 89 -1.23 -1.46 8.85
N GLN A 90 -1.67 -2.46 8.07
CA GLN A 90 -0.79 -3.48 7.51
C GLN A 90 0.33 -2.88 6.67
N LEU A 91 0.03 -1.95 5.76
CA LEU A 91 1.05 -1.29 4.93
C LEU A 91 2.08 -0.52 5.78
N LEU A 92 1.65 0.15 6.85
CA LEU A 92 2.57 0.84 7.76
C LEU A 92 3.53 -0.13 8.47
N GLU A 93 3.06 -1.32 8.84
CA GLU A 93 3.91 -2.37 9.44
C GLU A 93 4.96 -2.94 8.48
N LEU A 94 4.70 -2.89 7.17
CA LEU A 94 5.67 -3.33 6.15
C LEU A 94 6.83 -2.36 5.97
N ARG A 95 6.85 -1.22 6.66
CA ARG A 95 7.98 -0.30 6.57
C ARG A 95 9.19 -0.80 7.35
N SER A 96 10.36 -0.73 6.76
CA SER A 96 11.63 -1.08 7.42
C SER A 96 11.95 -0.21 8.64
N ASP A 97 11.39 0.99 8.72
CA ASP A 97 11.50 1.92 9.86
C ASP A 97 10.27 1.90 10.77
N TRP A 98 9.47 0.82 10.73
CA TRP A 98 8.24 0.67 11.53
C TRP A 98 8.45 0.96 13.02
N ALA A 99 9.57 0.51 13.60
CA ALA A 99 9.88 0.75 15.02
C ALA A 99 9.91 2.24 15.38
N VAL A 100 10.36 3.11 14.46
CA VAL A 100 10.35 4.57 14.61
C VAL A 100 8.94 5.10 14.35
N VAL A 101 8.33 4.67 13.25
CA VAL A 101 7.00 5.15 12.81
C VAL A 101 5.92 4.87 13.84
N LYS A 102 5.90 3.67 14.44
CA LYS A 102 4.91 3.25 15.45
C LYS A 102 4.79 4.25 16.60
N GLY A 103 5.88 4.87 17.03
CA GLY A 103 5.89 5.87 18.10
C GLY A 103 5.30 7.23 17.71
N LEU A 104 5.16 7.50 16.40
CA LEU A 104 4.63 8.76 15.86
C LEU A 104 3.14 8.66 15.49
N LEU A 105 2.62 7.43 15.39
CA LEU A 105 1.25 7.17 14.97
C LEU A 105 0.23 7.36 16.10
N PRO A 106 -1.02 7.75 15.77
CA PRO A 106 -2.10 7.75 16.75
C PRO A 106 -2.40 6.31 17.20
N PRO A 107 -2.87 6.10 18.45
CA PRO A 107 -3.13 4.76 18.98
C PRO A 107 -4.05 3.90 18.11
N ALA A 108 -5.00 4.51 17.39
CA ALA A 108 -5.92 3.83 16.48
C ALA A 108 -5.24 3.17 15.26
N LEU A 109 -4.02 3.58 14.91
CA LEU A 109 -3.22 3.03 13.79
C LEU A 109 -2.09 2.13 14.28
N VAL A 110 -2.01 1.88 15.58
CA VAL A 110 -1.03 0.98 16.17
C VAL A 110 -1.72 -0.36 16.46
N PRO A 111 -1.34 -1.46 15.78
CA PRO A 111 -1.94 -2.76 16.01
C PRO A 111 -1.63 -3.25 17.43
N ALA A 112 -2.62 -3.84 18.08
CA ALA A 112 -2.55 -4.30 19.47
C ALA A 112 -1.57 -5.47 19.70
N HIS A 113 -1.26 -6.23 18.64
CA HIS A 113 -0.27 -7.30 18.64
C HIS A 113 0.66 -7.16 17.44
N HIS A 114 1.95 -6.99 17.73
CA HIS A 114 3.00 -7.16 16.74
C HIS A 114 3.57 -8.58 16.95
N PRO A 115 3.50 -9.49 15.97
CA PRO A 115 4.25 -10.74 16.08
C PRO A 115 5.73 -10.38 16.07
N ALA A 116 6.40 -10.58 17.20
CA ALA A 116 7.85 -10.59 17.23
C ALA A 116 8.32 -11.65 16.23
N GLY A 117 9.10 -11.22 15.24
CA GLY A 117 9.84 -12.14 14.38
C GLY A 117 10.84 -12.98 15.16
#